data_AF-A0A1H1XLL5-F1
#
_entry.id   AF-A0A1H1XLL5-F1
#
_cell.length_a   1.000
_cell.length_b   1.000
_cell.length_c   1.000
_cell.angle_alpha   90.00
_cell.angle_beta   90.00
_cell.angle_gamma   90.00
#
_symmetry.space_group_name_H-M   'P 1'
#
loop_
_entity.id
_entity.type
_entity.pdbx_description
1 polymer ?
#
loop_
_entity_poly.entity_id
_entity_poly.type
_entity_poly.pdbx_seq_one_letter_code
_entity_poly.pdbx_strand_id
1 'polypeptide(L)'
;MHGVTPLLQKDMVGLMAGTYNVTVTDANGCTATISVTVTQPAAISTSGVATHVNCNGGSNGTVDLTVTGGTAPYTYAWSNTATTEDMVGLMAGTYNVTVTDANGCTATTSVTVSQPAAISASGVATHVSCNGGSNGTVDLTVVGGTAPYTYAWSNTATTEDMVGLISGTYSVTVTDANGCTATTSATVIEPTALVAASVVDSNASCNGGSDGSATASATGGNSTIYVCME
;
A
#
# COMPACT_ATOMS: atom_id res chain seq x y z
N MET A 1 20.46 19.98 -79.69
CA MET A 1 20.89 20.33 -78.32
C MET A 1 19.62 20.74 -77.57
N HIS A 2 19.02 20.01 -76.66
CA HIS A 2 19.56 19.16 -75.60
C HIS A 2 18.76 17.86 -75.52
N GLY A 3 19.44 16.73 -75.70
CA GLY A 3 18.88 15.42 -75.34
C GLY A 3 18.85 15.31 -73.83
N VAL A 4 17.67 15.49 -73.24
CA VAL A 4 17.37 14.92 -71.94
C VAL A 4 17.08 13.44 -72.19
N THR A 5 18.10 12.60 -72.08
CA THR A 5 17.90 11.18 -71.82
C THR A 5 17.08 11.08 -70.54
N PRO A 6 15.82 10.58 -70.60
CA PRO A 6 15.09 10.28 -69.38
C PRO A 6 15.92 9.24 -68.63
N LEU A 7 16.24 9.50 -67.37
CA LEU A 7 16.85 8.49 -66.53
C LEU A 7 15.88 7.32 -66.45
N LEU A 8 16.13 6.29 -67.25
CA LEU A 8 15.40 5.02 -67.23
C LEU A 8 15.90 4.23 -66.02
N GLN A 9 15.59 4.72 -64.82
CA GLN A 9 15.77 3.91 -63.63
C GLN A 9 14.68 2.84 -63.65
N LYS A 10 15.05 1.68 -64.22
CA LYS A 10 14.18 0.51 -64.34
C LYS A 10 13.76 -0.03 -62.98
N ASP A 11 14.64 0.07 -61.99
CA ASP A 11 14.45 -0.47 -60.66
C ASP A 11 14.50 0.66 -59.61
N MET A 12 13.36 0.90 -58.96
CA MET A 12 13.28 1.75 -57.78
C MET A 12 13.40 0.88 -56.53
N VAL A 13 14.37 1.21 -55.67
CA VAL A 13 14.60 0.56 -54.37
C VAL A 13 14.40 1.58 -53.26
N GLY A 14 14.07 1.11 -52.05
CA GLY A 14 13.84 2.00 -50.89
C GLY A 14 12.54 2.80 -50.94
N LEU A 15 11.49 2.25 -51.58
CA LEU A 15 10.18 2.89 -51.66
C LEU A 15 9.41 2.80 -50.33
N MET A 16 8.74 3.88 -49.96
CA MET A 16 7.76 3.90 -48.87
C MET A 16 6.45 3.22 -49.31
N ALA A 17 5.58 2.86 -48.37
CA ALA A 17 4.23 2.40 -48.71
C ALA A 17 3.46 3.51 -49.44
N GLY A 18 2.75 3.14 -50.50
CA GLY A 18 2.07 4.08 -51.39
C GLY A 18 1.85 3.49 -52.78
N THR A 19 1.10 4.22 -53.60
CA THR A 19 0.86 3.86 -55.00
C THR A 19 1.79 4.67 -55.90
N TYR A 20 2.57 3.97 -56.71
CA TYR A 20 3.54 4.55 -57.64
C TYR A 20 3.06 4.36 -59.07
N ASN A 21 3.09 5.44 -59.85
CA ASN A 21 2.76 5.40 -61.27
C ASN A 21 4.04 5.29 -62.09
N VAL A 22 4.13 4.26 -62.91
CA VAL A 22 5.21 4.04 -63.88
C VAL A 22 4.69 4.43 -65.25
N THR A 23 5.34 5.39 -65.90
CA THR A 23 5.01 5.81 -67.26
C THR A 23 6.14 5.42 -68.20
N VAL A 24 5.85 4.60 -69.21
CA VAL A 24 6.77 4.28 -70.29
C VAL A 24 6.43 5.13 -71.50
N THR A 25 7.44 5.65 -72.19
CA THR A 25 7.28 6.44 -73.43
C THR A 25 8.15 5.80 -74.51
N ASP A 26 7.57 5.49 -75.67
CA ASP A 26 8.34 4.98 -76.81
C ASP A 26 9.07 6.12 -77.55
N ALA A 27 9.91 5.77 -78.52
CA ALA A 27 10.68 6.76 -79.30
C ALA A 27 9.81 7.67 -80.18
N ASN A 28 8.55 7.29 -80.42
CA ASN A 28 7.58 8.06 -81.21
C ASN A 28 6.69 8.94 -80.32
N GLY A 29 6.88 8.91 -78.99
CA GLY A 29 6.11 9.70 -78.03
C GLY A 29 4.81 9.05 -77.53
N CYS A 30 4.53 7.79 -77.88
CA CYS A 30 3.41 7.04 -77.32
C CYS A 30 3.70 6.71 -75.85
N THR A 31 2.75 6.96 -74.95
CA THR A 31 2.91 6.67 -73.51
C THR A 31 1.97 5.57 -73.05
N ALA A 32 2.41 4.78 -72.07
CA ALA A 32 1.57 3.87 -71.30
C ALA A 32 1.89 4.02 -69.82
N THR A 33 0.87 4.06 -68.97
CA THR A 33 1.03 4.19 -67.52
C THR A 33 0.44 2.99 -66.81
N ILE A 34 1.16 2.47 -65.81
CA ILE A 34 0.69 1.45 -64.88
C ILE A 34 0.94 1.90 -63.45
N SER A 35 0.06 1.54 -62.52
CA SER A 35 0.24 1.79 -61.10
C SER A 35 0.66 0.52 -60.37
N VAL A 36 1.59 0.63 -59.43
CA VAL A 36 1.95 -0.43 -58.47
C VAL A 36 1.75 0.09 -57.06
N THR A 37 1.17 -0.71 -56.17
CA THR A 37 0.98 -0.34 -54.76
C THR A 37 1.97 -1.11 -53.90
N VAL A 38 2.76 -0.37 -53.11
CA VAL A 38 3.60 -0.90 -52.05
C VAL A 38 2.81 -0.79 -50.74
N THR A 39 2.59 -1.91 -50.06
CA THR A 39 1.87 -1.97 -48.77
C THR A 39 2.84 -2.07 -47.60
N GLN A 40 2.39 -1.68 -46.40
CA GLN A 40 3.11 -1.93 -45.13
C GLN A 40 2.20 -2.58 -44.10
N PRO A 41 2.77 -3.27 -43.08
CA PRO A 41 2.01 -3.71 -41.91
C PRO A 41 1.35 -2.54 -41.17
N ALA A 42 0.31 -2.85 -40.39
CA ALA A 42 -0.25 -1.90 -39.43
C ALA A 42 0.83 -1.47 -38.43
N ALA A 43 0.75 -0.24 -37.92
CA ALA A 43 1.65 0.20 -36.85
C ALA A 43 1.46 -0.66 -35.59
N ILE A 44 2.53 -0.89 -34.84
CA ILE A 44 2.45 -1.57 -33.54
C ILE A 44 1.64 -0.68 -32.59
N SER A 45 0.68 -1.29 -31.90
CA SER A 45 -0.10 -0.65 -30.83
C SER A 45 -0.01 -1.51 -29.58
N THR A 46 0.22 -0.87 -28.44
CA THR A 46 0.39 -1.52 -27.14
C THR A 46 -0.54 -0.92 -26.11
N SER A 47 -1.09 -1.75 -25.23
CA SER A 47 -1.87 -1.33 -24.07
C SER A 47 -1.62 -2.29 -22.93
N GLY A 48 -1.45 -1.78 -21.71
CA GLY A 48 -1.22 -2.62 -20.54
C GLY A 48 -2.23 -2.37 -19.44
N VAL A 49 -2.62 -3.43 -18.74
CA VAL A 49 -3.50 -3.40 -17.57
C VAL A 49 -2.72 -3.89 -16.36
N ALA A 50 -2.76 -3.15 -15.26
CA ALA A 50 -2.09 -3.52 -14.02
C ALA A 50 -3.05 -4.19 -13.03
N THR A 51 -2.54 -5.20 -12.32
CA THR A 51 -3.05 -5.56 -10.99
C THR A 51 -2.15 -4.90 -9.94
N HIS A 52 -2.77 -4.13 -9.05
CA HIS A 52 -2.07 -3.35 -8.03
C HIS A 52 -1.61 -4.24 -6.86
N VAL A 53 -0.64 -3.74 -6.07
CA VAL A 53 -0.14 -4.46 -4.89
C VAL A 53 -1.17 -4.41 -3.76
N ASN A 54 -1.36 -5.53 -3.07
CA ASN A 54 -2.34 -5.65 -1.98
C ASN A 54 -1.93 -4.93 -0.69
N CYS A 55 -0.64 -4.96 -0.35
CA CYS A 55 -0.07 -4.35 0.85
C CYS A 55 0.97 -3.29 0.51
N ASN A 56 1.08 -2.27 1.35
CA ASN A 56 2.17 -1.30 1.23
C ASN A 56 3.53 -2.03 1.32
N GLY A 57 4.38 -1.87 0.30
CA GLY A 57 5.67 -2.57 0.22
C GLY A 57 5.59 -4.03 -0.23
N GLY A 58 4.42 -4.53 -0.61
CA GLY A 58 4.28 -5.85 -1.21
C GLY A 58 4.83 -5.92 -2.64
N SER A 59 4.89 -7.14 -3.18
CA SER A 59 5.43 -7.42 -4.52
C SER A 59 4.54 -8.39 -5.30
N ASN A 60 3.22 -8.29 -5.14
CA ASN A 60 2.26 -9.18 -5.80
C ASN A 60 1.51 -8.51 -6.97
N GLY A 61 1.96 -7.33 -7.40
CA GLY A 61 1.41 -6.66 -8.57
C GLY A 61 1.75 -7.41 -9.87
N THR A 62 0.96 -7.17 -10.90
CA THR A 62 1.16 -7.75 -12.23
C THR A 62 0.89 -6.71 -13.31
N VAL A 63 1.40 -6.96 -14.52
CA VAL A 63 1.05 -6.24 -15.75
C VAL A 63 0.72 -7.28 -16.81
N ASP A 64 -0.47 -7.13 -17.41
CA ASP A 64 -0.93 -7.85 -18.59
C ASP A 64 -0.82 -6.90 -19.80
N LEU A 65 0.03 -7.24 -20.77
CA LEU A 65 0.33 -6.39 -21.92
C LEU A 65 -0.31 -6.98 -23.17
N THR A 66 -1.12 -6.18 -23.86
CA THR A 66 -1.67 -6.51 -25.18
C THR A 66 -0.89 -5.79 -26.27
N VAL A 67 -0.43 -6.54 -27.28
CA VAL A 67 0.24 -6.02 -28.49
C VAL A 67 -0.57 -6.36 -29.74
N THR A 68 -0.76 -5.39 -30.62
CA THR A 68 -1.42 -5.55 -31.93
C THR A 68 -0.66 -4.80 -33.04
N GLY A 69 -0.93 -5.13 -34.31
CA GLY A 69 -0.22 -4.55 -35.45
C GLY A 69 1.23 -5.06 -35.58
N GLY A 70 2.06 -4.42 -36.40
CA GLY A 70 3.45 -4.85 -36.63
C GLY A 70 3.60 -6.22 -37.29
N THR A 71 4.82 -6.78 -37.20
CA THR A 71 5.17 -8.11 -37.71
C THR A 71 5.81 -8.97 -36.62
N ALA A 72 5.12 -10.02 -36.19
CA ALA A 72 5.64 -10.96 -35.21
C ALA A 72 6.90 -11.72 -35.70
N PRO A 73 7.77 -12.22 -34.80
CA PRO A 73 7.68 -12.13 -33.33
C PRO A 73 8.01 -10.73 -32.78
N TYR A 74 7.53 -10.44 -31.56
CA TYR A 74 7.89 -9.23 -30.81
C TYR A 74 8.98 -9.52 -29.77
N THR A 75 9.72 -8.48 -29.42
CA THR A 75 10.63 -8.45 -28.27
C THR A 75 10.22 -7.32 -27.33
N TYR A 76 10.41 -7.54 -26.03
CA TYR A 76 9.98 -6.64 -24.97
C TYR A 76 11.20 -6.17 -24.19
N ALA A 77 11.28 -4.88 -23.92
CA ALA A 77 12.30 -4.28 -23.08
C ALA A 77 11.64 -3.39 -22.04
N TRP A 78 11.47 -3.93 -20.83
CA TRP A 78 10.90 -3.21 -19.71
C TRP A 78 11.95 -2.40 -18.96
N SER A 79 11.53 -1.31 -18.32
CA SER A 79 12.40 -0.45 -17.50
C SER A 79 13.03 -1.16 -16.30
N ASN A 80 12.48 -2.30 -15.87
CA ASN A 80 13.04 -3.17 -14.85
C ASN A 80 13.88 -4.32 -15.42
N THR A 81 14.31 -4.24 -16.68
CA THR A 81 15.10 -5.25 -17.42
C THR A 81 14.38 -6.55 -17.77
N ALA A 82 13.08 -6.69 -17.47
CA ALA A 82 12.30 -7.84 -17.91
C ALA A 82 12.14 -7.85 -19.44
N THR A 83 12.00 -9.05 -20.01
CA THR A 83 11.89 -9.28 -21.45
C THR A 83 10.66 -10.10 -21.86
N THR A 84 9.78 -10.39 -20.90
CA THR A 84 8.49 -11.07 -21.15
C THR A 84 7.40 -10.06 -21.54
N GLU A 85 6.36 -10.55 -22.21
CA GLU A 85 5.17 -9.74 -22.51
C GLU A 85 4.48 -9.30 -21.21
N ASP A 86 4.08 -10.28 -20.40
CA ASP A 86 3.47 -10.06 -19.09
C ASP A 86 4.51 -10.10 -17.98
N MET A 87 4.21 -9.38 -16.89
CA MET A 87 5.06 -9.35 -15.71
C MET A 87 4.25 -9.69 -14.46
N VAL A 88 4.88 -10.43 -13.55
CA VAL A 88 4.33 -10.80 -12.24
C VAL A 88 5.35 -10.50 -11.15
N GLY A 89 4.90 -10.43 -9.90
CA GLY A 89 5.81 -10.22 -8.78
C GLY A 89 6.29 -8.78 -8.64
N LEU A 90 5.50 -7.81 -9.11
CA LEU A 90 5.87 -6.40 -9.16
C LEU A 90 5.56 -5.68 -7.86
N MET A 91 6.46 -4.78 -7.47
CA MET A 91 6.20 -3.76 -6.44
C MET A 91 5.46 -2.57 -7.05
N ALA A 92 4.97 -1.65 -6.22
CA ALA A 92 4.42 -0.41 -6.74
C ALA A 92 5.49 0.41 -7.47
N GLY A 93 5.12 0.92 -8.65
CA GLY A 93 6.02 1.64 -9.53
C GLY A 93 5.42 1.81 -10.92
N THR A 94 6.08 2.62 -11.73
CA THR A 94 5.73 2.81 -13.14
C THR A 94 6.70 2.02 -14.01
N TYR A 95 6.16 1.15 -14.86
CA TYR A 95 6.89 0.27 -15.75
C TYR A 95 6.69 0.72 -17.19
N ASN A 96 7.79 1.10 -17.85
CA ASN A 96 7.78 1.45 -19.26
C ASN A 96 8.27 0.26 -20.08
N VAL A 97 7.56 -0.07 -21.16
CA VAL A 97 7.98 -1.11 -22.12
C VAL A 97 8.26 -0.48 -23.47
N THR A 98 9.33 -0.94 -24.10
CA THR A 98 9.52 -0.81 -25.54
C THR A 98 9.27 -2.17 -26.18
N VAL A 99 8.30 -2.24 -27.08
CA VAL A 99 8.00 -3.42 -27.89
C VAL A 99 8.61 -3.22 -29.27
N THR A 100 9.40 -4.17 -29.73
CA THR A 100 10.03 -4.15 -31.06
C THR A 100 9.57 -5.35 -31.87
N ASP A 101 9.09 -5.13 -33.09
CA ASP A 101 8.69 -6.21 -33.99
C ASP A 101 9.87 -6.82 -34.77
N ALA A 102 9.62 -7.85 -35.56
CA ALA A 102 10.65 -8.56 -36.32
C ALA A 102 11.37 -7.69 -37.36
N ASN A 103 10.76 -6.57 -37.76
CA ASN A 103 11.32 -5.62 -38.73
C ASN A 103 11.98 -4.41 -38.06
N GLY A 104 12.08 -4.40 -36.73
CA GLY A 104 12.70 -3.31 -35.97
C GLY A 104 11.80 -2.09 -35.76
N CYS A 105 10.50 -2.17 -36.08
CA CYS A 105 9.55 -1.13 -35.72
C CYS A 105 9.29 -1.17 -34.22
N THR A 106 9.07 -0.01 -33.57
CA THR A 106 8.90 0.07 -32.12
C THR A 106 7.62 0.78 -31.70
N ALA A 107 7.08 0.39 -30.54
CA ALA A 107 6.05 1.12 -29.81
C ALA A 107 6.37 1.11 -28.32
N THR A 108 5.98 2.17 -27.61
CA THR A 108 6.19 2.29 -26.16
C THR A 108 4.87 2.47 -25.43
N THR A 109 4.78 1.88 -24.24
CA THR A 109 3.65 2.08 -23.32
C THR A 109 4.16 2.14 -21.89
N SER A 110 3.44 2.87 -21.05
CA SER A 110 3.70 2.98 -19.61
C SER A 110 2.53 2.41 -18.82
N VAL A 111 2.83 1.57 -17.83
CA VAL A 111 1.84 0.96 -16.96
C VAL A 111 2.23 1.23 -15.51
N THR A 112 1.29 1.70 -14.69
CA THR A 112 1.56 2.00 -13.27
C THR A 112 0.91 0.95 -12.37
N VAL A 113 1.71 0.36 -11.50
CA VAL A 113 1.29 -0.49 -10.39
C VAL A 113 1.31 0.38 -9.13
N SER A 114 0.20 0.44 -8.41
CA SER A 114 0.06 1.21 -7.17
C SER A 114 0.00 0.28 -5.95
N GLN A 115 0.00 0.87 -4.75
CA GLN A 115 -0.21 0.18 -3.48
C GLN A 115 -1.04 1.05 -2.53
N PRO A 116 -1.73 0.46 -1.54
CA PRO A 116 -2.44 1.24 -0.52
C PRO A 116 -1.48 1.96 0.43
N ALA A 117 -2.02 2.88 1.22
CA ALA A 117 -1.31 3.46 2.37
C ALA A 117 -0.95 2.34 3.37
N ALA A 118 0.18 2.47 4.06
CA ALA A 118 0.56 1.52 5.10
C ALA A 118 -0.48 1.54 6.22
N ILE A 119 -0.90 0.36 6.68
CA ILE A 119 -1.73 0.25 7.88
C ILE A 119 -0.91 0.65 9.11
N SER A 120 -1.52 1.42 10.00
CA SER A 120 -0.95 1.77 11.31
C SER A 120 -2.04 1.82 12.37
N ALA A 121 -1.66 1.53 13.62
CA ALA A 121 -2.57 1.51 14.76
C ALA A 121 -1.93 2.17 15.98
N SER A 122 -2.74 2.89 16.76
CA SER A 122 -2.33 3.51 18.03
C SER A 122 -3.42 3.32 19.08
N GLY A 123 -3.04 2.92 20.29
CA GLY A 123 -3.97 2.74 21.40
C GLY A 123 -3.76 3.77 22.51
N VAL A 124 -4.85 4.30 23.05
CA VAL A 124 -4.86 5.18 24.23
C VAL A 124 -5.53 4.46 25.39
N ALA A 125 -4.83 4.27 26.50
CA ALA A 125 -5.35 3.57 27.66
C ALA A 125 -5.94 4.52 28.71
N THR A 126 -7.07 4.13 29.30
CA THR A 126 -7.55 4.67 30.58
C THR A 126 -7.20 3.68 31.70
N HIS A 127 -6.59 4.19 32.77
CA HIS A 127 -6.10 3.40 33.89
C HIS A 127 -7.23 2.98 34.84
N VAL A 128 -7.01 1.91 35.62
CA VAL A 128 -8.02 1.50 36.61
C VAL A 128 -8.06 2.52 37.75
N SER A 129 -9.25 2.74 38.31
CA SER A 129 -9.44 3.77 39.34
C SER A 129 -8.99 3.34 40.73
N CYS A 130 -8.97 2.03 41.01
CA CYS A 130 -8.61 1.45 42.30
C CYS A 130 -7.59 0.32 42.12
N ASN A 131 -6.78 0.10 43.15
CA ASN A 131 -5.88 -1.06 43.20
C ASN A 131 -6.73 -2.35 43.15
N GLY A 132 -6.36 -3.29 42.28
CA GLY A 132 -7.17 -4.48 41.97
C GLY A 132 -8.46 -4.21 41.19
N GLY A 133 -8.66 -2.98 40.69
CA GLY A 133 -9.82 -2.63 39.86
C GLY A 133 -9.74 -3.22 38.45
N SER A 134 -10.88 -3.21 37.76
CA SER A 134 -11.03 -3.75 36.40
C SER A 134 -11.80 -2.81 35.47
N ASN A 135 -11.74 -1.49 35.72
CA ASN A 135 -12.45 -0.49 34.93
C ASN A 135 -11.56 0.26 33.93
N GLY A 136 -10.38 -0.28 33.62
CA GLY A 136 -9.51 0.27 32.58
C GLY A 136 -10.09 0.06 31.19
N THR A 137 -9.65 0.88 30.25
CA THR A 137 -10.06 0.82 28.83
C THR A 137 -8.87 1.02 27.91
N VAL A 138 -9.01 0.60 26.65
CA VAL A 138 -8.13 0.99 25.54
C VAL A 138 -9.00 1.42 24.37
N ASP A 139 -8.80 2.64 23.90
CA ASP A 139 -9.38 3.23 22.68
C ASP A 139 -8.35 3.09 21.56
N LEU A 140 -8.69 2.35 20.49
CA LEU A 140 -7.79 2.04 19.40
C LEU A 140 -8.17 2.84 18.14
N THR A 141 -7.19 3.53 17.57
CA THR A 141 -7.34 4.19 16.27
C THR A 141 -6.53 3.46 15.21
N VAL A 142 -7.17 3.14 14.08
CA VAL A 142 -6.53 2.50 12.91
C VAL A 142 -6.63 3.41 11.69
N VAL A 143 -5.53 3.58 10.95
CA VAL A 143 -5.48 4.34 9.69
C VAL A 143 -4.66 3.61 8.62
N GLY A 144 -4.95 3.87 7.34
CA GLY A 144 -4.30 3.22 6.19
C GLY A 144 -4.78 1.78 5.96
N GLY A 145 -4.11 1.02 5.08
CA GLY A 145 -4.56 -0.32 4.70
C GLY A 145 -5.88 -0.33 3.92
N THR A 146 -6.51 -1.50 3.85
CA THR A 146 -7.80 -1.73 3.17
C THR A 146 -8.84 -2.28 4.14
N ALA A 147 -9.89 -1.51 4.41
CA ALA A 147 -11.01 -1.95 5.25
C ALA A 147 -11.80 -3.13 4.62
N PRO A 148 -12.49 -3.96 5.43
CA PRO A 148 -12.58 -3.94 6.90
C PRO A 148 -11.31 -4.43 7.61
N TYR A 149 -11.20 -4.11 8.91
CA TYR A 149 -10.11 -4.59 9.79
C TYR A 149 -10.59 -5.69 10.74
N THR A 150 -9.64 -6.51 11.18
CA THR A 150 -9.82 -7.49 12.25
C THR A 150 -8.76 -7.25 13.33
N TYR A 151 -9.14 -7.53 14.58
CA TYR A 151 -8.32 -7.24 15.75
C TYR A 151 -8.02 -8.54 16.49
N ALA A 152 -6.75 -8.73 16.87
CA ALA A 152 -6.31 -9.85 17.69
C ALA A 152 -5.50 -9.33 18.86
N TRP A 153 -6.16 -9.17 20.01
CA TRP A 153 -5.53 -8.73 21.24
C TRP A 153 -4.84 -9.87 21.99
N SER A 154 -3.82 -9.54 22.78
CA SER A 154 -3.08 -10.50 23.62
C SER A 154 -3.96 -11.22 24.65
N ASN A 155 -5.12 -10.65 24.99
CA ASN A 155 -6.12 -11.23 25.88
C ASN A 155 -7.26 -11.94 25.12
N THR A 156 -7.08 -12.25 23.83
CA THR A 156 -8.05 -12.93 22.94
C THR A 156 -9.27 -12.09 22.51
N ALA A 157 -9.35 -10.82 22.91
CA ALA A 157 -10.41 -9.93 22.42
C ALA A 157 -10.25 -9.66 20.92
N THR A 158 -11.39 -9.40 20.26
CA THR A 158 -11.47 -9.15 18.81
C THR A 158 -12.18 -7.85 18.43
N THR A 159 -12.53 -7.03 19.41
CA THR A 159 -13.09 -5.70 19.22
C THR A 159 -12.00 -4.67 18.98
N GLU A 160 -12.35 -3.56 18.33
CA GLU A 160 -11.44 -2.41 18.16
C GLU A 160 -11.05 -1.83 19.52
N ASP A 161 -12.07 -1.40 20.28
CA ASP A 161 -11.88 -0.89 21.63
C ASP A 161 -12.09 -1.98 22.67
N MET A 162 -11.41 -1.82 23.80
CA MET A 162 -11.56 -2.69 24.96
C MET A 162 -11.98 -1.92 26.20
N VAL A 163 -12.84 -2.54 27.00
CA VAL A 163 -13.32 -2.04 28.28
C VAL A 163 -13.25 -3.15 29.33
N GLY A 164 -13.29 -2.79 30.61
CA GLY A 164 -13.30 -3.78 31.67
C GLY A 164 -11.93 -4.39 31.95
N LEU A 165 -10.85 -3.66 31.69
CA LEU A 165 -9.47 -4.13 31.80
C LEU A 165 -8.92 -3.94 33.21
N ILE A 166 -8.13 -4.93 33.65
CA ILE A 166 -7.25 -4.82 34.82
C ILE A 166 -5.93 -4.14 34.41
N SER A 167 -5.04 -3.87 35.38
CA SER A 167 -3.69 -3.44 35.05
C SER A 167 -2.95 -4.49 34.22
N GLY A 168 -2.20 -4.04 33.21
CA GLY A 168 -1.52 -4.90 32.27
C GLY A 168 -1.18 -4.19 30.96
N THR A 169 -0.31 -4.81 30.18
CA THR A 169 0.00 -4.38 28.82
C THR A 169 -0.75 -5.25 27.82
N TYR A 170 -1.52 -4.60 26.95
CA TYR A 170 -2.31 -5.24 25.92
C TYR A 170 -1.71 -4.92 24.56
N SER A 171 -1.23 -5.94 23.86
CA SER A 171 -0.78 -5.79 22.46
C SER A 171 -1.88 -6.23 21.52
N VAL A 172 -2.00 -5.56 20.38
CA VAL A 172 -2.94 -5.91 19.31
C VAL A 172 -2.21 -6.08 18.01
N THR A 173 -2.62 -7.09 17.25
CA THR A 173 -2.36 -7.20 15.82
C THR A 173 -3.64 -6.82 15.09
N VAL A 174 -3.58 -5.76 14.29
CA VAL A 174 -4.67 -5.33 13.40
C VAL A 174 -4.35 -5.88 12.01
N THR A 175 -5.30 -6.58 11.40
CA THR A 175 -5.17 -7.14 10.05
C THR A 175 -6.25 -6.56 9.15
N ASP A 176 -5.85 -6.06 7.98
CA ASP A 176 -6.77 -5.51 6.98
C ASP A 176 -7.38 -6.59 6.08
N ALA A 177 -8.28 -6.20 5.18
CA ALA A 177 -9.00 -7.12 4.29
C ALA A 177 -8.09 -7.87 3.31
N ASN A 178 -6.89 -7.34 3.06
CA ASN A 178 -5.88 -7.89 2.18
C ASN A 178 -4.82 -8.72 2.92
N GLY A 179 -4.94 -8.85 4.25
CA GLY A 179 -4.00 -9.58 5.10
C GLY A 179 -2.78 -8.78 5.54
N CYS A 180 -2.76 -7.47 5.31
CA CYS A 180 -1.68 -6.58 5.77
C CYS A 180 -1.84 -6.30 7.26
N THR A 181 -0.74 -6.27 8.03
CA THR A 181 -0.81 -6.16 9.49
C THR A 181 -0.09 -4.94 10.06
N ALA A 182 -0.63 -4.41 11.16
CA ALA A 182 0.04 -3.47 12.05
C ALA A 182 -0.04 -3.99 13.48
N THR A 183 1.00 -3.74 14.28
CA THR A 183 1.01 -4.08 15.70
C THR A 183 1.20 -2.84 16.55
N THR A 184 0.53 -2.79 17.68
CA THR A 184 0.70 -1.75 18.69
C THR A 184 0.38 -2.30 20.07
N SER A 185 0.66 -1.54 21.12
CA SER A 185 0.30 -1.91 22.49
C SER A 185 -0.10 -0.70 23.32
N ALA A 186 -0.89 -0.96 24.34
CA ALA A 186 -1.31 0.02 25.33
C ALA A 186 -1.17 -0.58 26.74
N THR A 187 -0.80 0.24 27.72
CA THR A 187 -0.61 -0.19 29.12
C THR A 187 -1.64 0.46 30.02
N VAL A 188 -2.43 -0.37 30.69
CA VAL A 188 -3.32 0.01 31.79
C VAL A 188 -2.53 -0.17 33.08
N ILE A 189 -2.47 0.87 33.91
CA ILE A 189 -1.86 0.80 35.24
C ILE A 189 -2.93 0.90 36.33
N GLU A 190 -2.55 0.56 37.56
CA GLU A 190 -3.37 0.74 38.76
C GLU A 190 -2.66 1.62 39.79
N PRO A 191 -3.41 2.34 40.65
CA PRO A 191 -2.81 3.08 41.75
C PRO A 191 -2.22 2.13 42.79
N THR A 192 -1.34 2.67 43.64
CA THR A 192 -0.84 1.94 44.81
C THR A 192 -1.98 1.58 45.76
N ALA A 193 -1.87 0.44 46.43
CA ALA A 193 -2.88 0.01 47.39
C ALA A 193 -3.08 1.06 48.50
N LEU A 194 -4.33 1.35 48.82
CA LEU A 194 -4.66 2.24 49.94
C LEU A 194 -4.44 1.48 51.26
N VAL A 195 -3.59 2.03 52.12
CA VAL A 195 -3.25 1.46 53.43
C VAL A 195 -3.64 2.44 54.51
N ALA A 196 -4.54 2.04 55.40
CA ALA A 196 -4.84 2.78 56.62
C ALA A 196 -3.95 2.28 57.77
N ALA A 197 -3.52 3.20 58.62
CA ALA A 197 -2.77 2.92 59.84
C ALA A 197 -3.33 3.75 60.99
N SER A 198 -3.37 3.17 62.18
CA SER A 198 -3.77 3.86 63.40
C SER A 198 -2.80 3.58 64.52
N VAL A 199 -2.53 4.58 65.35
CA VAL A 199 -1.64 4.48 66.52
C VAL A 199 -2.41 4.99 67.73
N VAL A 200 -2.28 4.28 68.85
CA VAL A 200 -2.67 4.82 70.16
C VAL A 200 -1.53 5.72 70.63
N ASP A 201 -1.80 7.00 70.75
CA ASP A 201 -0.81 7.98 71.18
C ASP A 201 -0.72 8.02 72.72
N SER A 202 -1.88 7.89 73.39
CA SER A 202 -1.96 7.75 74.85
C SER A 202 -3.18 6.93 75.29
N ASN A 203 -3.00 6.08 76.30
CA ASN A 203 -4.13 5.43 76.99
C ASN A 203 -4.80 6.41 77.96
N ALA A 204 -6.09 6.19 78.26
CA ALA A 204 -6.76 6.93 79.32
C ALA A 204 -6.11 6.64 80.69
N SER A 205 -5.91 7.67 81.51
CA SER A 205 -5.13 7.55 82.75
C SER A 205 -5.87 6.79 83.86
N CYS A 206 -7.19 6.62 83.77
CA CYS A 206 -8.01 5.98 84.79
C CYS A 206 -9.31 5.38 84.22
N ASN A 207 -9.98 4.54 85.02
CA ASN A 207 -11.30 4.00 84.67
C ASN A 207 -12.32 5.14 84.58
N GLY A 208 -12.90 5.34 83.39
CA GLY A 208 -13.80 6.45 83.09
C GLY A 208 -13.11 7.75 82.64
N GLY A 209 -11.79 7.74 82.45
CA GLY A 209 -11.03 8.88 81.92
C GLY A 209 -11.32 9.14 80.44
N SER A 210 -11.23 10.41 80.01
CA SER A 210 -11.44 10.87 78.64
C SER A 210 -10.20 11.55 78.03
N ASP A 211 -9.02 11.19 78.53
CA ASP A 211 -7.71 11.77 78.19
C ASP A 211 -6.84 10.89 77.28
N GLY A 212 -7.38 9.76 76.81
CA GLY A 212 -6.73 8.94 75.79
C GLY A 212 -6.73 9.64 74.41
N SER A 213 -5.77 9.29 73.56
CA SER A 213 -5.67 9.83 72.21
C SER A 213 -5.15 8.80 71.22
N ALA A 214 -5.54 8.94 69.96
CA ALA A 214 -5.11 8.10 68.87
C ALA A 214 -5.02 8.93 67.57
N THR A 215 -4.11 8.53 66.70
CA THR A 215 -3.92 9.15 65.38
C THR A 215 -4.18 8.11 64.29
N ALA A 216 -4.94 8.50 63.26
CA ALA A 216 -5.07 7.75 62.02
C ALA A 216 -4.24 8.41 60.91
N SER A 217 -3.69 7.58 60.03
CA SER A 217 -3.02 7.99 58.80
C SER A 217 -3.38 7.04 57.67
N ALA A 218 -3.19 7.48 56.44
CA ALA A 218 -3.38 6.64 55.28
C ALA A 218 -2.32 6.96 54.23
N THR A 219 -1.88 5.94 53.49
CA THR A 219 -0.92 6.06 52.38
C THR A 219 -1.41 5.29 51.16
N GLY A 220 -0.91 5.62 49.97
CA GLY A 220 -1.32 5.00 48.70
C GLY A 220 -2.65 5.53 48.15
N GLY A 221 -3.39 4.70 47.42
CA GLY A 221 -4.64 5.08 46.76
C GLY A 221 -4.44 6.00 45.55
N ASN A 222 -5.55 6.58 45.09
CA ASN A 222 -5.56 7.56 44.00
C ASN A 222 -6.13 8.88 44.55
N SER A 223 -5.51 10.02 44.21
CA SER A 223 -5.99 11.37 44.56
C SER A 223 -5.99 11.70 46.08
N THR A 224 -6.82 12.65 46.51
CA THR A 224 -6.93 13.13 47.90
C THR A 224 -7.55 12.07 48.81
N ILE A 225 -6.87 11.76 49.92
CA ILE A 225 -7.35 10.82 50.94
C ILE A 225 -8.04 11.59 52.06
N TYR A 226 -9.26 11.19 52.42
CA TYR A 226 -9.97 11.69 53.59
C TYR A 226 -9.85 10.68 54.73
N VAL A 227 -9.33 11.12 55.88
CA VAL A 227 -9.20 10.31 57.09
C VAL A 227 -10.13 10.90 58.14
N CYS A 228 -11.11 10.12 58.59
CA CYS A 228 -12.01 10.47 59.68
C CYS A 228 -11.90 9.38 60.75
N MET A 229 -11.78 9.78 62.01
CA MET A 229 -11.93 8.91 63.18
C MET A 229 -13.28 9.24 63.82
N GLU A 230 -14.10 8.22 64.07
CA GLU A 230 -15.42 8.33 64.73
C GLU A 230 -15.37 7.72 66.14
#